data_AF-A0A0W0R532-F1
#
_entry.id   AF-A0A0W0R532-F1
#
_cell.length_a   1.000
_cell.length_b   1.000
_cell.length_c   1.000
_cell.angle_alpha   90.00
_cell.angle_beta   90.00
_cell.angle_gamma   90.00
#
_symmetry.space_group_name_H-M   'P 1'
#
loop_
_entity.id
_entity.type
_entity.pdbx_description
1 polymer ?
#
loop_
_entity_poly.entity_id
_entity_poly.type
_entity_poly.pdbx_seq_one_letter_code
_entity_poly.pdbx_strand_id
1 'polypeptide(L)'
;MYFLNRLLWCFLFLLLASCHRSVEVVHYQVACKLVCLKKFDACINNCRDSCSNCSACSSKATANSYKQYVHEELVQGGFLVRQLNSYRDPLKCRKPTCNCKADRRVCEQSCEGVIHKRLQVPPTCC
;
A
#
# COMPACT_ATOMS: atom_id res chain seq x y z
N MET A 1 -64.37 -9.82 5.86
CA MET A 1 -63.30 -10.80 6.20
C MET A 1 -62.15 -10.85 5.19
N TYR A 2 -62.35 -10.58 3.89
CA TYR A 2 -61.28 -10.58 2.87
C TYR A 2 -60.16 -9.54 3.08
N PHE A 3 -60.49 -8.36 3.64
CA PHE A 3 -59.54 -7.27 3.81
C PHE A 3 -58.44 -7.58 4.84
N LEU A 4 -58.83 -8.22 5.96
CA LEU A 4 -57.89 -8.67 6.99
C LEU A 4 -56.98 -9.78 6.46
N ASN A 5 -57.53 -10.71 5.67
CA ASN A 5 -56.74 -11.77 5.06
C ASN A 5 -55.70 -11.19 4.09
N ARG A 6 -56.09 -10.20 3.28
CA ARG A 6 -55.18 -9.53 2.34
C ARG A 6 -54.04 -8.79 3.04
N LEU A 7 -54.33 -8.11 4.16
CA LEU A 7 -53.30 -7.48 5.00
C LEU A 7 -52.30 -8.50 5.56
N LEU A 8 -52.79 -9.65 6.02
CA LEU A 8 -51.97 -10.71 6.59
C LEU A 8 -50.98 -11.29 5.57
N TRP A 9 -51.44 -11.49 4.33
CA TRP A 9 -50.57 -11.86 3.22
C TRP A 9 -49.53 -10.79 2.88
N CYS A 10 -49.91 -9.50 2.87
CA CYS A 10 -48.97 -8.42 2.61
C CYS A 10 -47.85 -8.34 3.68
N PHE A 11 -48.19 -8.51 4.96
CA PHE A 11 -47.19 -8.56 6.04
C PHE A 11 -46.26 -9.77 5.91
N LEU A 12 -46.79 -10.93 5.52
CA LEU A 12 -46.00 -12.13 5.28
C LEU A 12 -44.99 -11.91 4.14
N PHE A 13 -45.41 -11.29 3.03
CA PHE A 13 -44.52 -10.96 1.91
C PHE A 13 -43.47 -9.91 2.29
N LEU A 14 -43.81 -8.91 3.09
CA LEU A 14 -42.87 -7.90 3.58
C LEU A 14 -41.79 -8.50 4.50
N LEU A 15 -42.16 -9.45 5.36
CA LEU A 15 -41.22 -10.17 6.22
C LEU A 15 -40.26 -11.05 5.40
N LEU A 16 -40.77 -11.73 4.38
CA LEU A 16 -39.96 -12.56 3.48
C LEU A 16 -39.05 -11.74 2.55
N ALA A 17 -39.41 -10.48 2.28
CA ALA A 17 -38.59 -9.54 1.51
C ALA A 17 -37.50 -8.84 2.35
N SER A 18 -37.45 -9.07 3.66
CA SER A 18 -36.41 -8.51 4.52
C SER A 18 -35.07 -9.17 4.20
N CYS A 19 -34.26 -8.47 3.41
CA CYS A 19 -32.93 -8.91 3.01
C CYS A 19 -32.04 -9.10 4.25
N HIS A 20 -31.66 -10.35 4.56
CA HIS A 20 -30.69 -10.65 5.60
C HIS A 20 -29.31 -10.20 5.10
N ARG A 21 -28.75 -9.13 5.66
CA ARG A 21 -27.32 -8.82 5.44
C ARG A 21 -26.53 -9.97 6.05
N SER A 22 -25.96 -10.81 5.19
CA SER A 22 -25.32 -12.05 5.58
C SER A 22 -24.13 -11.80 6.51
N VAL A 23 -24.05 -12.62 7.56
CA VAL A 23 -22.96 -12.72 8.54
C VAL A 23 -21.57 -12.81 7.85
N GLU A 24 -21.52 -13.37 6.64
CA GLU A 24 -20.31 -13.43 5.81
C GLU A 24 -19.68 -12.06 5.50
N VAL A 25 -20.48 -11.01 5.30
CA VAL A 25 -19.97 -9.65 5.02
C VAL A 25 -19.21 -9.11 6.24
N VAL A 26 -19.70 -9.40 7.44
CA VAL A 26 -19.06 -8.98 8.69
C VAL A 26 -17.76 -9.74 8.91
N HIS A 27 -17.75 -11.06 8.69
CA HIS A 27 -16.53 -11.87 8.80
C HIS A 27 -15.46 -11.45 7.79
N TYR A 28 -15.84 -11.17 6.54
CA TYR A 28 -14.93 -10.66 5.52
C TYR A 28 -14.32 -9.31 5.92
N GLN A 29 -15.13 -8.38 6.42
CA GLN A 29 -14.64 -7.07 6.86
C GLN A 29 -13.64 -7.18 8.01
N VAL A 30 -13.92 -8.05 9.00
CA VAL A 30 -13.00 -8.28 10.12
C VAL A 30 -11.69 -8.89 9.64
N ALA A 31 -11.74 -9.94 8.81
CA ALA A 31 -10.55 -10.57 8.24
C ALA A 31 -9.72 -9.58 7.40
N CYS A 32 -10.38 -8.76 6.59
CA CYS A 32 -9.72 -7.74 5.78
C CYS A 32 -9.02 -6.67 6.62
N LYS A 33 -9.69 -6.16 7.67
CA LYS A 33 -9.09 -5.19 8.62
C LYS A 33 -7.85 -5.77 9.32
N LEU A 34 -7.86 -7.07 9.62
CA LEU A 34 -6.72 -7.80 10.20
C LEU A 34 -5.52 -7.86 9.24
N VAL A 35 -5.76 -8.07 7.94
CA VAL A 35 -4.71 -8.00 6.91
C VAL A 35 -4.12 -6.58 6.81
N CYS A 36 -4.96 -5.54 6.92
CA CYS A 36 -4.50 -4.15 6.91
C CYS A 36 -3.61 -3.83 8.12
N LEU A 37 -3.93 -4.37 9.31
CA LEU A 37 -3.07 -4.25 10.49
C LEU A 37 -1.71 -4.92 10.28
N LYS A 38 -1.68 -6.16 9.76
CA LYS A 38 -0.41 -6.85 9.45
C LYS A 38 0.45 -6.07 8.46
N LYS A 39 -0.17 -5.46 7.45
CA LYS A 39 0.53 -4.59 6.48
C LYS A 39 1.03 -3.30 7.12
N PHE A 40 0.29 -2.74 8.08
CA PHE A 40 0.70 -1.56 8.84
C PHE A 40 1.93 -1.85 9.71
N ASP A 41 1.95 -2.98 10.42
CA ASP A 41 3.09 -3.38 11.24
C ASP A 41 4.33 -3.63 10.38
N ALA A 42 4.15 -4.32 9.25
CA ALA A 42 5.23 -4.49 8.27
C ALA A 42 5.71 -3.14 7.71
N CYS A 43 4.83 -2.16 7.54
CA CYS A 43 5.20 -0.83 7.08
C CYS A 43 6.01 -0.08 8.15
N ILE A 44 5.60 -0.07 9.41
CA ILE A 44 6.36 0.59 10.49
C ILE A 44 7.75 -0.03 10.66
N ASN A 45 7.84 -1.35 10.58
CA ASN A 45 9.10 -2.05 10.81
C ASN A 45 10.10 -1.90 9.65
N ASN A 46 9.59 -1.81 8.41
CA ASN A 46 10.44 -1.81 7.22
C ASN A 46 10.62 -0.43 6.58
N CYS A 47 9.66 0.48 6.75
CA CYS A 47 9.67 1.79 6.09
C CYS A 47 10.39 2.80 6.97
N ARG A 48 11.71 2.89 6.80
CA ARG A 48 12.56 3.83 7.56
C ARG A 48 12.57 5.23 6.96
N ASP A 49 12.41 5.37 5.64
CA ASP A 49 12.58 6.62 4.92
C ASP A 49 11.52 6.84 3.84
N SER A 50 10.84 8.00 3.85
CA SER A 50 10.08 8.50 2.71
C SER A 50 10.99 8.71 1.49
N CYS A 51 10.47 8.73 0.26
CA CYS A 51 11.36 8.84 -0.91
C CYS A 51 12.25 10.08 -0.96
N SER A 52 11.92 11.18 -0.28
CA SER A 52 12.82 12.32 -0.12
C SER A 52 14.11 11.96 0.63
N ASN A 53 13.99 11.14 1.67
CA ASN A 53 15.12 10.70 2.50
C ASN A 53 15.77 9.45 1.89
N CYS A 54 14.97 8.55 1.30
CA CYS A 54 15.47 7.35 0.65
C CYS A 54 16.29 7.68 -0.62
N SER A 55 15.87 8.66 -1.42
CA SER A 55 16.64 9.14 -2.58
C SER A 55 17.97 9.77 -2.15
N ALA A 56 17.96 10.61 -1.10
CA ALA A 56 19.18 11.20 -0.56
C ALA A 56 20.14 10.14 0.02
N CYS A 57 19.62 9.20 0.80
CA CYS A 57 20.39 8.08 1.36
C CYS A 57 20.94 7.17 0.26
N SER A 58 20.12 6.83 -0.74
CA SER A 58 20.54 6.03 -1.90
C SER A 58 21.60 6.77 -2.70
N SER A 59 21.43 8.07 -2.96
CA SER A 59 22.39 8.88 -3.72
C SER A 59 23.72 8.97 -2.98
N LYS A 60 23.70 9.13 -1.65
CA LYS A 60 24.89 9.12 -0.81
C LYS A 60 25.59 7.76 -0.83
N ALA A 61 24.83 6.66 -0.74
CA ALA A 61 25.38 5.31 -0.82
C ALA A 61 26.01 5.04 -2.20
N THR A 62 25.32 5.42 -3.28
CA THR A 62 25.81 5.36 -4.67
C THR A 62 27.09 6.17 -4.84
N ALA A 63 27.15 7.40 -4.30
CA ALA A 63 28.35 8.23 -4.35
C ALA A 63 29.52 7.60 -3.59
N ASN A 64 29.29 6.97 -2.45
CA ASN A 64 30.34 6.27 -1.69
C ASN A 64 30.86 5.05 -2.45
N SER A 65 29.97 4.22 -3.00
CA SER A 65 30.36 3.06 -3.81
C SER A 65 31.13 3.46 -5.07
N TYR A 66 30.73 4.57 -5.71
CA TYR A 66 31.47 5.11 -6.85
C TYR A 66 32.84 5.66 -6.45
N LYS A 67 32.97 6.32 -5.29
CA LYS A 67 34.28 6.76 -4.78
C LYS A 67 35.20 5.58 -4.50
N GLN A 68 34.68 4.50 -3.90
CA GLN A 68 35.43 3.25 -3.73
C GLN A 68 35.88 2.68 -5.07
N TYR A 69 34.98 2.63 -6.04
CA TYR A 69 35.29 2.16 -7.38
C TYR A 69 36.42 2.96 -8.06
N VAL A 70 36.32 4.30 -8.04
CA VAL A 70 37.36 5.18 -8.61
C VAL A 70 38.69 4.98 -7.89
N HIS A 71 38.66 4.78 -6.57
CA HIS A 71 39.87 4.48 -5.80
C HIS A 71 40.48 3.12 -6.20
N GLU A 72 39.67 2.09 -6.36
CA GLU A 72 40.11 0.77 -6.83
C GLU A 72 40.69 0.83 -8.25
N GLU A 73 40.07 1.57 -9.18
CA GLU A 73 40.63 1.78 -10.53
C GLU A 73 41.97 2.51 -10.50
N LEU A 74 42.10 3.57 -9.69
CA LEU A 74 43.36 4.30 -9.52
C LEU A 74 44.49 3.44 -8.96
N VAL A 75 44.16 2.48 -8.09
CA VAL A 75 45.14 1.57 -7.48
C VAL A 75 45.47 0.37 -8.38
N GLN A 76 44.50 -0.16 -9.12
CA GLN A 76 44.67 -1.37 -9.94
C GLN A 76 45.02 -1.10 -11.42
N GLY A 77 44.90 0.14 -11.90
CA GLY A 77 45.30 0.54 -13.26
C GLY A 77 44.36 0.04 -14.38
N GLY A 78 43.15 -0.40 -14.05
CA GLY A 78 42.12 -0.80 -15.01
C GLY A 78 41.31 0.38 -15.56
N PHE A 79 40.63 0.17 -16.70
CA PHE A 79 39.79 1.20 -17.35
C PHE A 79 38.40 0.62 -17.72
N LEU A 80 37.45 0.75 -16.81
CA LEU A 80 36.03 0.47 -16.99
C LEU A 80 35.25 1.71 -16.55
N VAL A 81 34.88 2.60 -17.47
CA VAL A 81 34.16 3.83 -17.07
C VAL A 81 32.70 3.47 -16.76
N ARG A 82 32.39 3.19 -15.49
CA ARG A 82 31.01 3.00 -15.01
C ARG A 82 30.45 4.33 -14.52
N GLN A 83 29.29 4.72 -15.05
CA GLN A 83 28.63 5.96 -14.62
C GLN A 83 28.04 5.81 -13.22
N LEU A 84 27.98 6.93 -12.46
CA LEU A 84 27.41 6.99 -11.10
C LEU A 84 26.04 6.31 -11.01
N ASN A 85 25.18 6.51 -12.01
CA ASN A 85 23.83 5.96 -12.06
C ASN A 85 23.79 4.42 -12.16
N SER A 86 24.88 3.77 -12.59
CA SER A 86 25.00 2.30 -12.61
C SER A 86 25.05 1.68 -11.21
N TYR A 87 25.38 2.46 -10.18
CA TYR A 87 25.41 2.02 -8.79
C TYR A 87 24.11 2.37 -8.03
N ARG A 88 23.13 2.95 -8.71
CA ARG A 88 21.81 3.27 -8.14
C ARG A 88 20.90 2.06 -8.32
N ASP A 89 20.47 1.46 -7.22
CA ASP A 89 19.47 0.39 -7.25
C ASP A 89 18.06 1.01 -7.23
N PRO A 90 17.30 0.94 -8.33
CA PRO A 90 15.96 1.53 -8.41
C PRO A 90 14.94 0.82 -7.50
N LEU A 91 15.21 -0.39 -7.03
CA LEU A 91 14.32 -1.15 -6.16
C LEU A 91 14.47 -0.80 -4.68
N LYS A 92 15.56 -0.12 -4.28
CA LYS A 92 15.79 0.28 -2.88
C LYS A 92 14.72 1.24 -2.34
N CYS A 93 14.11 2.05 -3.20
CA CYS A 93 13.08 3.01 -2.82
C CYS A 93 11.72 2.66 -3.47
N ARG A 94 11.17 1.50 -3.12
CA ARG A 94 9.94 0.94 -3.71
C ARG A 94 8.65 1.68 -3.35
N LYS A 95 8.66 2.55 -2.32
CA LYS A 95 7.51 3.37 -1.90
C LYS A 95 7.85 4.86 -1.88
N PRO A 96 7.01 5.71 -2.50
CA PRO A 96 7.23 7.15 -2.50
C PRO A 96 7.05 7.80 -1.13
N THR A 97 6.22 7.23 -0.28
CA THR A 97 6.02 7.73 1.09
C THR A 97 5.94 6.57 2.07
N CYS A 98 6.52 6.77 3.26
CA CYS A 98 6.35 5.85 4.41
C CYS A 98 5.17 6.25 5.29
N ASN A 99 4.10 6.82 4.71
CA ASN A 99 2.93 7.19 5.50
C ASN A 99 2.05 5.95 5.79
N CYS A 100 2.54 5.09 6.68
CA CYS A 100 1.89 3.84 7.04
C CYS A 100 0.47 4.06 7.57
N LYS A 101 0.20 5.18 8.26
CA LYS A 101 -1.14 5.54 8.75
C LYS A 101 -2.11 5.90 7.63
N ALA A 102 -1.64 6.59 6.58
CA ALA A 102 -2.45 6.86 5.39
C ALA A 102 -2.71 5.56 4.62
N ASP A 103 -1.69 4.73 4.43
CA ASP A 103 -1.82 3.44 3.75
C ASP A 103 -2.79 2.50 4.46
N ARG A 104 -2.75 2.46 5.80
CA ARG A 104 -3.70 1.69 6.61
C ARG A 104 -5.12 2.18 6.42
N ARG A 105 -5.37 3.50 6.45
CA ARG A 105 -6.70 4.07 6.22
C ARG A 105 -7.26 3.73 4.84
N VAL A 106 -6.43 3.83 3.80
CA VAL A 106 -6.82 3.43 2.44
C VAL A 106 -7.12 1.93 2.36
N CYS A 107 -6.35 1.10 3.06
CA CYS A 107 -6.59 -0.34 3.14
C CYS A 107 -7.92 -0.65 3.83
N GLU A 108 -8.20 -0.02 4.97
CA GLU A 108 -9.47 -0.20 5.69
C GLU A 108 -10.67 0.26 4.85
N GLN A 109 -10.55 1.37 4.11
CA GLN A 109 -11.57 1.83 3.15
C GLN A 109 -11.87 0.78 2.06
N SER A 110 -10.83 0.08 1.58
CA SER A 110 -11.01 -1.01 0.61
C SER A 110 -11.77 -2.21 1.18
N CYS A 111 -11.70 -2.44 2.50
CA CYS A 111 -12.47 -3.50 3.17
C CYS A 111 -13.96 -3.18 3.25
N GLU A 112 -14.32 -1.90 3.26
CA GLU A 112 -15.70 -1.42 3.32
C GLU A 112 -16.35 -1.32 1.92
N GLY A 113 -15.59 -1.64 0.87
CA GLY A 113 -16.07 -1.64 -0.52
C GLY A 113 -16.12 -0.25 -1.16
N VAL A 114 -15.67 0.80 -0.45
CA VAL A 114 -15.68 2.18 -0.94
C VAL A 114 -14.27 2.76 -0.88
N ILE A 115 -13.56 2.73 -2.00
CA ILE A 115 -12.24 3.34 -2.11
C ILE A 115 -12.39 4.76 -2.67
N HIS A 116 -12.30 5.77 -1.81
CA HIS A 116 -12.19 7.16 -2.23
C HIS A 116 -10.76 7.49 -2.68
N LYS A 117 -10.23 6.81 -3.71
CA LYS A 117 -8.94 7.17 -4.32
C LYS A 117 -9.17 7.93 -5.62
N ARG A 118 -8.61 9.14 -5.70
CA ARG A 118 -8.27 9.71 -7.00
C ARG A 118 -7.08 8.92 -7.56
N LEU A 119 -7.20 8.43 -8.78
CA LEU A 119 -6.08 7.87 -9.55
C LEU A 119 -5.08 9.01 -9.80
N GLN A 120 -4.16 9.19 -8.87
CA GLN A 120 -3.01 10.06 -9.05
C GLN A 120 -1.81 9.18 -9.30
N VAL A 121 -1.01 9.54 -10.30
CA VAL A 121 0.27 8.90 -10.56
C VAL A 121 1.08 8.96 -9.27
N PRO A 122 1.55 7.81 -8.73
CA PRO A 122 2.37 7.82 -7.54
C PRO A 122 3.59 8.70 -7.82
N PRO A 123 3.93 9.65 -6.94
CA PRO A 123 5.04 10.54 -7.19
C PRO A 123 6.31 9.70 -7.40
N THR A 124 6.94 9.87 -8.56
CA THR A 124 8.22 9.24 -8.86
C THR A 124 9.27 9.77 -7.89
N CYS A 125 10.02 8.86 -7.28
CA CYS A 125 11.14 9.22 -6.42
C CYS A 125 12.26 9.78 -7.30
N CYS A 126 12.50 11.09 -7.22
CA CYS A 126 13.59 11.76 -7.94
C CYS A 126 14.95 11.23 -7.47
#